data_AF-A0A7W5MK09-F1
#
_entry.id   AF-A0A7W5MK09-F1
#
_cell.length_a   1.000
_cell.length_b   1.000
_cell.length_c   1.000
_cell.angle_alpha   90.00
_cell.angle_beta   90.00
_cell.angle_gamma   90.00
#
_symmetry.space_group_name_H-M   'P 1'
#
loop_
_entity.id
_entity.type
_entity.pdbx_description
1 polymer ?
#
loop_
_entity_poly.entity_id
_entity_poly.type
_entity_poly.pdbx_seq_one_letter_code
_entity_poly.pdbx_strand_id
1 'polypeptide(L)'
;MADQSNAVDLLPTEEVQLWFGAASRLVGRHDSPVLAQLPLSVYPDPVPACASCPAKDWYLTAKGLRCFCTEKNVVAWVSNADPVLACDARERLIAEDVADRSDDAAPNPWSRT
;
A
#
# COMPACT_ATOMS: atom_id res chain seq x y z
N MET A 1 -17.87 15.16 29.63
CA MET A 1 -16.93 14.08 29.30
C MET A 1 -17.11 13.79 27.81
N ALA A 2 -15.98 13.78 27.10
CA ALA A 2 -15.74 13.46 25.69
C ALA A 2 -16.65 12.35 25.10
N ASP A 3 -16.91 12.20 23.80
CA ASP A 3 -16.47 12.83 22.54
C ASP A 3 -17.23 12.10 21.40
N GLN A 4 -17.11 12.63 20.19
CA GLN A 4 -17.19 12.00 18.86
C GLN A 4 -18.46 12.24 18.05
N SER A 5 -18.32 13.01 16.96
CA SER A 5 -18.68 12.54 15.61
C SER A 5 -18.24 13.48 14.48
N ASN A 6 -17.47 12.88 13.55
CA ASN A 6 -17.45 13.05 12.09
C ASN A 6 -17.05 14.39 11.45
N ALA A 7 -15.81 14.41 10.93
CA ALA A 7 -15.44 15.15 9.73
C ALA A 7 -14.68 14.21 8.78
N VAL A 8 -15.17 14.09 7.54
CA VAL A 8 -14.46 13.47 6.42
C VAL A 8 -13.43 14.50 5.94
N ASP A 9 -12.21 14.41 6.45
CA ASP A 9 -11.14 15.36 6.11
C ASP A 9 -10.55 15.08 4.73
N LEU A 10 -10.36 16.15 3.96
CA LEU A 10 -9.62 16.16 2.71
C LEU A 10 -8.23 15.53 2.95
N LEU A 11 -7.90 14.47 2.20
CA LEU A 11 -6.62 13.79 2.31
C LEU A 11 -5.50 14.82 2.11
N PRO A 12 -4.57 14.98 3.08
CA PRO A 12 -3.55 16.01 2.98
C PRO A 12 -2.72 15.80 1.71
N THR A 13 -2.30 16.87 1.06
CA THR A 13 -1.33 16.81 -0.04
C THR A 13 -0.18 17.76 0.25
N GLU A 14 1.03 17.39 -0.18
CA GLU A 14 2.26 18.18 0.00
C GLU A 14 3.01 18.26 -1.34
N GLU A 15 3.56 19.42 -1.70
CA GLU A 15 4.48 19.53 -2.83
C GLU A 15 5.89 19.10 -2.40
N VAL A 16 6.47 18.14 -3.12
CA VAL A 16 7.78 17.56 -2.84
C VAL A 16 8.70 17.80 -4.03
N GLN A 17 9.85 18.43 -3.80
CA GLN A 17 10.89 18.54 -4.82
C GLN A 17 11.66 17.22 -4.93
N LEU A 18 11.48 16.51 -6.04
CA LEU A 18 12.26 15.33 -6.40
C LEU A 18 13.48 15.74 -7.25
N TRP A 19 14.46 14.85 -7.36
CA TRP A 19 15.69 15.07 -8.14
C TRP A 19 15.48 15.21 -9.66
N PHE A 20 14.23 15.20 -10.13
CA PHE A 20 13.80 15.53 -11.49
C PHE A 20 12.73 16.64 -11.57
N GLY A 21 12.37 17.29 -10.45
CA GLY A 21 11.36 18.35 -10.40
C GLY A 21 10.36 18.23 -9.25
N ALA A 22 9.48 19.22 -9.10
CA ALA A 22 8.41 19.24 -8.11
C ALA A 22 7.32 18.18 -8.41
N ALA A 23 6.79 17.52 -7.39
CA ALA A 23 5.72 16.53 -7.48
C ALA A 23 4.75 16.67 -6.29
N SER A 24 3.44 16.63 -6.54
CA SER A 24 2.43 16.65 -5.48
C SER A 24 2.20 15.24 -4.90
N ARG A 25 2.44 15.07 -3.59
CA ARG A 25 2.27 13.85 -2.80
C ARG A 25 0.87 13.78 -2.21
N LEU A 26 0.19 12.63 -2.33
CA LEU A 26 -1.05 12.30 -1.60
C LEU A 26 -0.73 11.72 -0.21
N VAL A 27 -1.47 12.14 0.82
CA VAL A 27 -1.39 11.61 2.19
C VAL A 27 -2.66 10.79 2.50
N GLY A 28 -2.53 9.45 2.50
CA GLY A 28 -3.59 8.44 2.72
C GLY A 28 -4.33 8.07 1.41
N ARG A 29 -4.68 6.83 1.03
CA ARG A 29 -4.90 5.53 1.69
C ARG A 29 -3.72 4.54 1.56
N HIS A 30 -3.77 3.49 2.36
CA HIS A 30 -2.69 2.91 3.15
C HIS A 30 -1.90 1.76 2.50
N ASP A 31 -1.82 1.70 1.18
CA ASP A 31 -1.28 0.53 0.50
C ASP A 31 0.25 0.59 0.47
N SER A 32 0.82 1.75 0.09
CA SER A 32 2.26 1.99 0.02
C SER A 32 2.54 3.51 -0.09
N PRO A 33 3.14 4.13 0.95
CA PRO A 33 3.55 5.53 0.91
C PRO A 33 4.52 5.86 -0.22
N VAL A 34 5.33 4.88 -0.65
CA VAL A 34 6.27 5.06 -1.76
C VAL A 34 5.50 5.19 -3.08
N LEU A 35 4.54 4.30 -3.36
CA LEU A 35 3.72 4.39 -4.58
C LEU A 35 2.90 5.69 -4.61
N ALA A 36 2.39 6.15 -3.46
CA ALA A 36 1.62 7.38 -3.35
C ALA A 36 2.41 8.67 -3.70
N GLN A 37 3.74 8.60 -3.72
CA GLN A 37 4.63 9.71 -4.05
C GLN A 37 5.10 9.71 -5.52
N LEU A 38 4.79 8.65 -6.27
CA LEU A 38 5.29 8.50 -7.64
C LEU A 38 4.34 9.12 -8.65
N PRO A 39 4.87 9.76 -9.70
CA PRO A 39 4.06 10.13 -10.86
C PRO A 39 3.54 8.85 -11.54
N LEU A 40 2.34 8.94 -12.13
CA LEU A 40 1.71 7.81 -12.83
C LEU A 40 2.59 7.22 -13.95
N SER A 41 3.47 8.02 -14.55
CA SER A 41 4.42 7.59 -15.59
C SER A 41 5.49 6.61 -15.08
N VAL A 42 5.73 6.55 -13.77
CA VAL A 42 6.68 5.63 -13.12
C VAL A 42 5.92 4.49 -12.42
N TYR A 43 4.58 4.55 -12.40
CA TYR A 43 3.76 3.49 -11.85
C TYR A 43 3.94 2.21 -12.69
N PRO A 44 4.00 1.03 -12.07
CA PRO A 44 4.15 -0.23 -12.80
C PRO A 44 3.02 -0.45 -13.83
N ASP A 45 3.37 -0.70 -15.09
CA ASP A 45 2.44 -1.09 -16.17
C ASP A 45 3.07 -2.23 -17.01
N PRO A 46 2.46 -3.44 -17.05
CA PRO A 46 1.22 -3.81 -16.36
C PRO A 46 1.41 -3.89 -14.84
N VAL A 47 0.31 -3.67 -14.11
CA VAL A 47 0.32 -3.64 -12.64
C VAL A 47 0.65 -5.03 -12.09
N PRO A 48 1.75 -5.21 -11.33
CA PRO A 48 2.14 -6.49 -10.76
C PRO A 48 1.23 -6.88 -9.59
N ALA A 49 1.15 -8.18 -9.30
CA ALA A 49 0.45 -8.71 -8.14
C ALA A 49 0.90 -8.04 -6.83
N CYS A 50 2.20 -7.71 -6.73
CA CYS A 50 2.77 -7.07 -5.55
C CYS A 50 2.31 -5.61 -5.35
N ALA A 51 1.64 -4.96 -6.31
CA ALA A 51 1.09 -3.62 -6.12
C ALA A 51 0.01 -3.58 -5.03
N SER A 52 -0.71 -4.69 -4.83
CA SER A 52 -1.79 -4.81 -3.85
C SER A 52 -1.55 -5.86 -2.77
N CYS A 53 -0.42 -6.57 -2.80
CA CYS A 53 -0.11 -7.61 -1.81
C CYS A 53 0.12 -7.02 -0.39
N PRO A 54 -0.38 -7.66 0.68
CA PRO A 54 -0.04 -7.26 2.05
C PRO A 54 1.47 -7.39 2.37
N ALA A 55 2.15 -8.39 1.79
CA ALA A 55 3.59 -8.62 1.95
C ALA A 55 4.47 -7.75 1.02
N LYS A 56 3.93 -6.65 0.48
CA LYS A 56 4.68 -5.76 -0.42
C LYS A 56 5.50 -4.76 0.39
N ASP A 57 6.75 -4.57 -0.02
CA ASP A 57 7.58 -3.48 0.44
C ASP A 57 8.20 -2.75 -0.77
N TRP A 58 7.72 -1.53 -1.03
CA TRP A 58 8.09 -0.74 -2.20
C TRP A 58 9.21 0.22 -1.87
N TYR A 59 10.23 0.29 -2.73
CA TYR A 59 11.32 1.24 -2.57
C TYR A 59 11.80 1.76 -3.93
N LEU A 60 12.10 3.06 -3.97
CA LEU A 60 12.61 3.75 -5.15
C LEU A 60 14.12 3.91 -5.03
N THR A 61 14.85 3.50 -6.06
CA THR A 61 16.29 3.78 -6.19
C THR A 61 16.53 4.73 -7.35
N ALA A 62 17.73 5.32 -7.46
CA ALA A 62 18.12 6.09 -8.65
C ALA A 62 18.03 5.27 -9.96
N LYS A 63 18.04 3.94 -9.87
CA LYS A 63 17.91 3.01 -11.00
C LYS A 63 16.46 2.63 -11.33
N GLY A 64 15.50 3.02 -10.49
CA GLY A 64 14.08 2.69 -10.69
C GLY A 64 13.39 2.12 -9.46
N LEU A 65 12.08 1.90 -9.63
CA LEU A 65 11.16 1.37 -8.63
C LEU A 65 11.32 -0.14 -8.49
N ARG A 66 11.19 -0.62 -7.25
CA ARG A 66 11.34 -2.03 -6.90
C ARG A 66 10.32 -2.43 -5.84
N CYS A 67 9.95 -3.70 -5.86
CA CYS A 67 9.15 -4.32 -4.81
C CYS A 67 9.94 -5.50 -4.20
N PHE A 68 10.18 -5.43 -2.90
CA PHE A 68 10.59 -6.57 -2.09
C PHE A 68 9.34 -7.31 -1.58
N CYS A 69 9.39 -8.63 -1.58
CA CYS A 69 8.33 -9.49 -1.04
C CYS A 69 8.82 -10.06 0.29
N THR A 70 8.19 -9.66 1.39
CA THR A 70 8.57 -10.08 2.74
C THR A 70 8.25 -11.56 3.00
N GLU A 71 7.20 -12.09 2.37
CA GLU A 71 6.83 -13.52 2.44
C GLU A 71 7.93 -14.43 1.85
N LYS A 72 8.48 -14.04 0.70
CA LYS A 72 9.46 -14.86 -0.04
C LYS A 72 10.91 -14.43 0.20
N ASN A 73 11.13 -13.29 0.87
CA ASN A 73 12.44 -12.68 1.09
C ASN A 73 13.23 -12.42 -0.20
N VAL A 74 12.55 -11.95 -1.26
CA VAL A 74 13.16 -11.66 -2.58
C VAL A 74 12.69 -10.33 -3.15
N VAL A 75 13.48 -9.77 -4.07
CA VAL A 75 13.01 -8.68 -4.94
C VAL A 75 12.08 -9.29 -5.99
N ALA A 76 10.77 -9.17 -5.76
CA ALA A 76 9.74 -9.78 -6.61
C ALA A 76 9.45 -8.98 -7.88
N TRP A 77 9.85 -7.70 -7.90
CA TRP A 77 9.68 -6.86 -9.09
C TRP A 77 10.72 -5.74 -9.17
N VAL A 78 11.13 -5.43 -10.40
CA VAL A 78 11.94 -4.27 -10.77
C VAL A 78 11.35 -3.65 -12.03
N SER A 79 11.46 -2.32 -12.19
CA SER A 79 10.79 -1.56 -13.26
C SER A 79 11.16 -1.91 -14.71
N ASN A 80 12.15 -2.76 -14.91
CA ASN A 80 12.63 -3.21 -16.22
C ASN A 80 12.47 -4.73 -16.45
N ALA A 81 11.67 -5.41 -15.64
CA ALA A 81 11.43 -6.85 -15.74
C ALA A 81 9.94 -7.18 -15.87
N ASP A 82 9.67 -8.35 -16.45
CA ASP A 82 8.32 -8.87 -16.58
C ASP A 82 7.68 -9.05 -15.19
N PRO A 83 6.50 -8.47 -14.96
CA PRO A 83 5.86 -8.54 -13.66
C PRO A 83 5.21 -9.89 -13.40
N VAL A 84 5.26 -10.32 -12.15
CA VAL A 84 4.41 -11.40 -11.65
C VAL A 84 2.98 -10.88 -11.58
N LEU A 85 2.09 -11.43 -12.41
CA LEU A 85 0.68 -11.02 -12.49
C LEU A 85 -0.23 -11.77 -11.49
N ALA A 86 0.17 -12.97 -11.04
CA ALA A 86 -0.57 -13.79 -10.08
C ALA A 86 0.38 -14.46 -9.08
N CYS A 87 -0.02 -14.54 -7.81
CA CYS A 87 0.82 -15.09 -6.75
C CYS A 87 -0.01 -15.71 -5.62
N ASP A 88 0.19 -16.99 -5.32
CA ASP A 88 -0.57 -17.70 -4.26
C ASP A 88 -0.42 -17.05 -2.88
N ALA A 89 0.79 -16.56 -2.56
CA ALA A 89 1.03 -15.87 -1.30
C ALA A 89 0.15 -14.61 -1.16
N ARG A 90 -0.06 -13.88 -2.26
CA ARG A 90 -0.94 -12.70 -2.25
C ARG A 90 -2.37 -13.09 -1.92
N GLU A 91 -2.91 -14.09 -2.62
CA GLU A 91 -4.31 -14.51 -2.42
C GLU A 91 -4.54 -15.03 -0.99
N ARG A 92 -3.59 -15.80 -0.46
CA ARG A 92 -3.62 -16.30 0.92
C ARG A 92 -3.60 -15.14 1.93
N LEU A 93 -2.67 -14.19 1.79
CA LEU A 93 -2.53 -13.06 2.71
C LEU A 93 -3.73 -12.10 2.65
N ILE A 94 -4.35 -11.92 1.48
CA ILE A 94 -5.58 -11.13 1.35
C ILE A 94 -6.73 -11.82 2.09
N ALA A 95 -6.84 -13.14 2.01
CA ALA A 95 -7.86 -13.89 2.74
C ALA A 95 -7.66 -13.79 4.27
N GLU A 96 -6.42 -13.85 4.75
CA GLU A 96 -6.06 -13.68 6.16
C GLU A 96 -6.39 -12.25 6.67
N ASP A 97 -6.01 -11.20 5.94
CA ASP A 97 -6.31 -9.80 6.31
C ASP A 97 -7.82 -9.52 6.41
N VAL A 98 -8.61 -10.12 5.51
CA VAL A 98 -10.07 -10.00 5.55
C VAL A 98 -10.66 -10.72 6.77
N ALA A 99 -10.12 -11.87 7.15
CA ALA A 99 -10.56 -12.60 8.33
C ALA A 99 -10.27 -11.83 9.62
N ASP A 100 -9.05 -11.31 9.79
CA ASP A 100 -8.64 -10.56 10.99
C ASP A 100 -9.54 -9.32 11.19
N ARG A 101 -9.84 -8.59 10.12
CA ARG A 101 -10.73 -7.42 10.18
C ARG A 101 -12.18 -7.77 10.54
N SER A 102 -12.61 -9.00 10.26
CA SER A 102 -13.95 -9.47 10.61
C SER A 102 -14.08 -9.85 12.09
N ASP A 103 -12.98 -10.32 12.69
CA ASP A 103 -12.92 -10.64 14.12
C ASP A 103 -12.90 -9.37 14.99
N ASP A 104 -12.23 -8.30 14.55
CA ASP A 104 -12.26 -6.98 15.22
C ASP A 104 -13.64 -6.30 15.19
N ALA A 105 -14.51 -6.68 14.24
CA ALA A 105 -15.86 -6.15 14.12
C ALA A 105 -16.88 -6.86 15.02
N ALA A 106 -16.50 -7.95 15.70
CA ALA A 106 -17.38 -8.65 16.60
C ALA A 106 -17.67 -7.78 17.85
N PRO A 107 -18.94 -7.47 18.16
CA PRO A 107 -19.26 -6.66 19.33
C PRO A 107 -18.80 -7.37 20.60
N ASN A 108 -18.03 -6.64 21.41
CA ASN A 108 -17.61 -7.03 22.76
C ASN A 108 -18.84 -7.54 23.56
N PRO A 109 -18.88 -8.82 23.98
CA PRO A 109 -20.04 -9.40 24.66
C PRO A 109 -20.26 -8.86 26.09
N TRP A 110 -19.29 -8.11 26.64
CA TRP A 110 -19.29 -7.49 27.96
C TRP A 110 -19.54 -5.97 27.92
N SER A 111 -19.79 -5.36 26.76
CA SER A 111 -20.04 -3.90 26.62
C SER A 111 -21.41 -3.42 27.14
N ARG A 112 -22.22 -4.28 27.76
CA ARG A 112 -23.55 -3.89 28.24
C ARG A 112 -23.54 -3.74 29.77
N THR A 113 -23.26 -2.52 30.23
CA THR A 113 -23.58 -2.02 31.58
C THR A 113 -24.38 -0.75 31.47
#